data_AF-A0A0J8R3E7-F1
#
_entry.id   AF-A0A0J8R3E7-F1
#
_cell.length_a   1.000
_cell.length_b   1.000
_cell.length_c   1.000
_cell.angle_alpha   90.00
_cell.angle_beta   90.00
_cell.angle_gamma   90.00
#
_symmetry.space_group_name_H-M   'P 1'
#
loop_
_entity.id
_entity.type
_entity.pdbx_description
1 polymer ?
#
loop_
_entity_poly.entity_id
_entity_poly.type
_entity_poly.pdbx_seq_one_letter_code
_entity_poly.pdbx_strand_id
1 'polypeptide(L)'
;MLKIYQRSPLPGNLRYSTSPAKIKAPAAQQPASASASGSDSDSDDSEDDDDEFPVSHDLVFKTHERAITTVTVDPSGARMITGSTDCTIKFHDFASLTPTTLRAFKSVEPSAKKHSAASETHPVHVAKFNPLSPGYVLAIAATPQPKILSRDGDTLTEFVKGDMYLRDMRNTKGHISEVTSGTWSPTDCNLCATAATDSTVRIWDANIGRSQKEVIVHKSKAAGSAGRTRITAVAWGSPAQGGNNVLVAAALDGSLVMWGGDGPFTRPSGEIRDAHTRDTWTSGLDISPDGRLIVTKGGDDTIKLWDTRKFKQPITTVSHISNSNIYPTSNIQFSPTGANIITGSQTGDLYILNPATLKPELKTPITPDSPIITVLWHEKLNQILAGSANGESHLLYNPNLSRNGALTIMSKAPKRRHIDDDPNLTTDLSLGFSGEGIISGSGIASATSFSSRHPTIGLTASGRSRDPRRPHLPAQTPFAKSQPDEKHIKENIPLSSMRDEDPREALLKYAEKAEKDPIFTSAWKHTQPKPIFAELSDDEEEEKKQGHLGPDRKRIKR
;
A
#
# COMPACT_ATOMS: atom_id res chain seq x y z
N MET A 1 -17.08 1.98 -23.12
CA MET A 1 -17.37 3.37 -23.53
C MET A 1 -16.76 4.30 -22.48
N LEU A 2 -15.51 4.76 -22.68
CA LEU A 2 -14.86 5.67 -21.74
C LEU A 2 -15.48 7.07 -21.91
N LYS A 3 -15.96 7.66 -20.81
CA LYS A 3 -16.28 9.09 -20.76
C LYS A 3 -14.97 9.84 -20.53
N ILE A 4 -14.36 10.34 -21.61
CA ILE A 4 -13.30 11.35 -21.54
C ILE A 4 -14.02 12.69 -21.35
N TYR A 5 -13.95 13.26 -20.15
CA TYR A 5 -14.36 14.63 -19.94
C TYR A 5 -13.16 15.53 -20.22
N GLN A 6 -13.06 16.02 -21.45
CA GLN A 6 -12.27 17.22 -21.71
C GLN A 6 -13.00 18.36 -20.98
N ARG A 7 -12.41 18.85 -19.88
CA ARG A 7 -13.02 19.92 -19.10
C ARG A 7 -12.90 21.21 -19.90
N SER A 8 -14.03 21.69 -20.42
CA SER A 8 -14.13 23.01 -21.02
C SER A 8 -13.86 24.08 -19.95
N PRO A 9 -13.06 25.12 -20.24
CA PRO A 9 -12.82 26.20 -19.30
C PRO A 9 -14.15 26.90 -18.99
N LEU A 10 -14.47 27.06 -17.70
CA LEU A 10 -15.64 27.84 -17.29
C LEU A 10 -15.36 29.32 -17.54
N PRO A 11 -16.33 30.09 -18.09
CA PRO A 11 -16.19 31.52 -18.26
C PRO A 11 -16.22 32.21 -16.89
N GLY A 12 -15.25 33.10 -16.68
CA GLY A 12 -15.14 33.90 -15.47
C GLY A 12 -16.25 34.96 -15.32
N ASN A 13 -16.34 35.44 -14.07
CA ASN A 13 -17.01 36.66 -13.60
C ASN A 13 -18.53 36.62 -13.36
N LEU A 14 -18.90 36.34 -12.10
CA LEU A 14 -20.08 36.94 -11.47
C LEU A 14 -19.62 37.96 -10.43
N ARG A 15 -19.61 39.24 -10.85
CA ARG A 15 -19.51 40.39 -9.96
C ARG A 15 -20.84 40.55 -9.20
N TYR A 16 -20.76 40.72 -7.90
CA TYR A 16 -21.87 41.25 -7.11
C TYR A 16 -22.09 42.73 -7.48
N SER A 17 -23.28 43.09 -7.95
CA SER A 17 -23.78 44.46 -7.84
C SER A 17 -25.28 44.50 -7.58
N THR A 18 -25.64 45.23 -6.54
CA THR A 18 -26.97 45.66 -6.14
C THR A 18 -27.73 46.36 -7.27
N SER A 19 -28.99 45.99 -7.49
CA SER A 19 -29.99 46.73 -8.28
C SER A 19 -30.62 47.86 -7.42
N PRO A 20 -31.45 48.80 -7.96
CA PRO A 20 -32.11 48.78 -9.28
C PRO A 20 -32.20 50.13 -10.04
N ALA A 21 -32.35 50.09 -11.37
CA ALA A 21 -33.26 51.00 -12.09
C ALA A 21 -33.48 50.62 -13.57
N LYS A 22 -34.75 50.35 -13.88
CA LYS A 22 -35.53 50.63 -15.09
C LYS A 22 -35.00 50.25 -16.49
N ILE A 23 -35.70 49.23 -16.99
CA ILE A 23 -35.98 48.82 -18.37
C ILE A 23 -36.26 50.01 -19.33
N LYS A 24 -35.61 49.99 -20.49
CA LYS A 24 -36.21 50.34 -21.79
C LYS A 24 -35.45 49.66 -22.93
N ALA A 25 -36.08 48.70 -23.59
CA ALA A 25 -35.81 48.28 -24.98
C ALA A 25 -36.65 49.17 -25.93
N PRO A 26 -36.62 49.02 -27.28
CA PRO A 26 -35.86 48.14 -28.19
C PRO A 26 -35.10 48.99 -29.27
N ALA A 27 -34.42 48.51 -30.32
CA ALA A 27 -34.87 47.67 -31.42
C ALA A 27 -33.70 47.34 -32.39
N ALA A 28 -33.90 46.28 -33.15
CA ALA A 28 -32.99 45.65 -34.09
C ALA A 28 -32.80 46.41 -35.42
N GLN A 29 -31.64 46.24 -36.06
CA GLN A 29 -31.48 46.07 -37.51
C GLN A 29 -30.04 45.65 -37.88
N GLN A 30 -29.92 44.52 -38.58
CA GLN A 30 -28.80 44.08 -39.43
C GLN A 30 -29.07 44.53 -40.89
N PRO A 31 -28.19 44.34 -41.90
CA PRO A 31 -26.74 44.09 -41.94
C PRO A 31 -25.98 44.91 -43.03
N ALA A 32 -24.68 44.61 -43.19
CA ALA A 32 -23.85 44.69 -44.41
C ALA A 32 -23.13 46.01 -44.78
N SER A 33 -21.79 45.99 -44.78
CA SER A 33 -20.96 45.86 -45.99
C SER A 33 -19.47 46.18 -45.68
N ALA A 34 -18.60 45.57 -46.46
CA ALA A 34 -17.15 45.53 -46.29
C ALA A 34 -16.44 46.86 -46.60
N SER A 35 -15.35 47.14 -45.89
CA SER A 35 -14.10 47.63 -46.51
C SER A 35 -12.92 47.49 -45.52
N ALA A 36 -11.80 47.03 -46.06
CA ALA A 36 -10.55 46.80 -45.35
C ALA A 36 -9.79 48.12 -45.13
N SER A 37 -9.21 48.29 -43.94
CA SER A 37 -8.02 49.11 -43.75
C SER A 37 -7.27 48.54 -42.54
N GLY A 38 -6.05 48.06 -42.79
CA GLY A 38 -5.19 47.50 -41.76
C GLY A 38 -4.85 48.53 -40.70
N SER A 39 -4.84 48.05 -39.46
CA SER A 39 -4.12 48.68 -38.36
C SER A 39 -3.38 47.56 -37.65
N ASP A 40 -2.07 47.64 -37.68
CA ASP A 40 -1.15 46.86 -36.86
C ASP A 40 -1.66 46.88 -35.41
N SER A 41 -2.01 45.69 -34.92
CA SER A 41 -2.25 45.46 -33.51
C SER A 41 -1.07 44.62 -33.05
N ASP A 42 -0.12 45.29 -32.42
CA ASP A 42 0.85 44.66 -31.52
C ASP A 42 0.07 43.72 -30.60
N SER A 43 0.23 42.42 -30.83
CA SER A 43 -0.23 41.41 -29.90
C SER A 43 0.77 41.41 -28.76
N ASP A 44 0.50 42.26 -27.76
CA ASP A 44 0.99 42.02 -26.42
C ASP A 44 0.42 40.66 -25.98
N ASP A 45 1.15 39.59 -26.29
CA ASP A 45 1.07 38.32 -25.55
C ASP A 45 1.57 38.65 -24.13
N SER A 46 0.70 39.26 -23.34
CA SER A 46 0.74 39.11 -21.91
C SER A 46 0.42 37.64 -21.65
N GLU A 47 1.48 36.82 -21.61
CA GLU A 47 1.47 35.53 -20.94
C GLU A 47 1.06 35.82 -19.49
N ASP A 48 -0.26 35.85 -19.25
CA ASP A 48 -0.81 35.69 -17.92
C ASP A 48 -0.34 34.29 -17.48
N ASP A 49 0.80 34.25 -16.79
CA ASP A 49 1.28 33.12 -15.99
C ASP A 49 0.26 32.88 -14.86
N ASP A 50 -0.97 32.54 -15.20
CA ASP A 50 -1.95 31.98 -14.27
C ASP A 50 -1.31 30.70 -13.72
N ASP A 51 -1.17 30.60 -12.39
CA ASP A 51 -0.65 29.41 -11.71
C ASP A 51 -1.46 28.17 -12.09
N GLU A 52 -1.09 27.52 -13.20
CA GLU A 52 -1.89 26.46 -13.79
C GLU A 52 -1.68 25.17 -13.00
N PHE A 53 -2.75 24.69 -12.37
CA PHE A 53 -2.74 23.47 -11.56
C PHE A 53 -2.92 22.21 -12.43
N PRO A 54 -2.39 21.03 -12.03
CA PRO A 54 -2.52 19.79 -12.80
C PRO A 54 -3.90 19.14 -12.65
N VAL A 55 -4.98 19.86 -12.98
CA VAL A 55 -6.39 19.43 -12.80
C VAL A 55 -7.22 19.43 -14.08
N SER A 56 -6.59 19.69 -15.23
CA SER A 56 -7.27 19.80 -16.54
C SER A 56 -7.92 18.48 -17.00
N HIS A 57 -7.24 17.36 -16.77
CA HIS A 57 -7.66 16.02 -17.18
C HIS A 57 -7.73 15.10 -15.96
N ASP A 58 -8.59 14.09 -16.05
CA ASP A 58 -8.84 13.13 -14.97
C ASP A 58 -8.80 11.70 -15.52
N LEU A 59 -8.08 10.83 -14.82
CA LEU A 59 -8.05 9.39 -15.05
C LEU A 59 -8.62 8.66 -13.83
N VAL A 60 -9.72 7.94 -14.05
CA VAL A 60 -10.49 7.29 -12.97
C VAL A 60 -10.10 5.82 -12.81
N PHE A 61 -9.66 5.45 -11.61
CA PHE A 61 -9.40 4.09 -11.16
C PHE A 61 -10.54 3.60 -10.28
N LYS A 62 -11.38 2.71 -10.82
CA LYS A 62 -12.43 2.03 -10.05
C LYS A 62 -11.97 0.63 -9.68
N THR A 63 -11.05 0.55 -8.74
CA THR A 63 -10.46 -0.74 -8.32
C THR A 63 -11.04 -1.25 -7.01
N HIS A 64 -11.56 -0.40 -6.14
CA HIS A 64 -12.16 -0.79 -4.86
C HIS A 64 -13.69 -0.71 -4.90
N GLU A 65 -14.34 -1.44 -3.99
CA GLU A 65 -15.81 -1.43 -3.85
C GLU A 65 -16.28 -0.48 -2.75
N ARG A 66 -15.38 -0.11 -1.83
CA ARG A 66 -15.65 0.74 -0.68
C ARG A 66 -14.69 1.92 -0.61
N ALA A 67 -15.02 2.86 0.27
CA ALA A 67 -14.29 4.09 0.53
C ALA A 67 -12.77 3.88 0.61
N ILE A 68 -12.04 4.65 -0.20
CA ILE A 68 -10.58 4.65 -0.25
C ILE A 68 -10.05 5.46 0.93
N THR A 69 -9.23 4.83 1.76
CA THR A 69 -8.68 5.46 2.97
C THR A 69 -7.33 6.11 2.70
N THR A 70 -6.57 5.60 1.73
CA THR A 70 -5.20 6.03 1.48
C THR A 70 -4.83 5.84 0.01
N VAL A 71 -4.11 6.81 -0.55
CA VAL A 71 -3.48 6.74 -1.86
C VAL A 71 -2.03 7.18 -1.71
N THR A 72 -1.10 6.39 -2.23
CA THR A 72 0.33 6.71 -2.20
C THR A 72 1.00 6.32 -3.52
N VAL A 73 2.02 7.07 -3.91
CA VAL A 73 2.82 6.84 -5.10
C VAL A 73 4.28 6.75 -4.67
N ASP A 74 5.05 5.88 -5.31
CA ASP A 74 6.47 5.75 -5.03
C ASP A 74 7.23 7.03 -5.46
N PRO A 75 8.35 7.39 -4.83
CA PRO A 75 9.12 8.60 -5.16
C PRO A 75 9.61 8.67 -6.62
N SER A 76 9.62 7.56 -7.37
CA SER A 76 9.89 7.54 -8.82
C SER A 76 8.66 7.81 -9.69
N GLY A 77 7.45 7.69 -9.16
CA GLY A 77 6.22 7.85 -9.94
C GLY A 77 5.92 6.69 -10.89
N ALA A 78 6.35 5.47 -10.56
CA ALA A 78 6.13 4.25 -11.35
C ALA A 78 5.00 3.37 -10.79
N ARG A 79 4.82 3.33 -9.47
CA ARG A 79 3.81 2.49 -8.79
C ARG A 79 2.95 3.30 -7.85
N MET A 80 1.68 2.94 -7.83
CA MET A 80 0.65 3.51 -6.96
C MET A 80 0.05 2.43 -6.08
N ILE A 81 -0.20 2.76 -4.83
CA ILE A 81 -0.94 1.92 -3.89
C ILE A 81 -2.20 2.64 -3.48
N THR A 82 -3.31 1.91 -3.48
CA THR A 82 -4.59 2.36 -2.92
C THR A 82 -4.99 1.40 -1.81
N GLY A 83 -5.46 1.93 -0.69
CA GLY A 83 -6.01 1.15 0.41
C GLY A 83 -7.45 1.57 0.67
N SER A 84 -8.28 0.63 1.12
CA SER A 84 -9.71 0.86 1.30
C SER A 84 -10.23 0.24 2.60
N THR A 85 -11.42 0.70 2.98
CA THR A 85 -12.27 0.10 4.01
C THR A 85 -12.80 -1.29 3.63
N ASP A 86 -12.58 -1.74 2.39
CA ASP A 86 -12.78 -3.14 1.96
C ASP A 86 -11.70 -4.12 2.48
N CYS A 87 -10.81 -3.65 3.37
CA CYS A 87 -9.73 -4.42 3.99
C CYS A 87 -8.60 -4.81 3.03
N THR A 88 -8.58 -4.29 1.81
CA THR A 88 -7.55 -4.61 0.81
C THR A 88 -6.65 -3.42 0.48
N ILE A 89 -5.40 -3.74 0.17
CA ILE A 89 -4.41 -2.86 -0.43
C ILE A 89 -4.16 -3.33 -1.86
N LYS A 90 -4.38 -2.46 -2.84
CA LYS A 90 -4.23 -2.75 -4.25
C LYS A 90 -3.02 -2.02 -4.83
N PHE A 91 -2.16 -2.79 -5.49
CA PHE A 91 -0.93 -2.29 -6.09
C PHE A 91 -1.14 -2.12 -7.60
N HIS A 92 -0.75 -0.95 -8.09
CA HIS A 92 -0.88 -0.52 -9.47
C HIS A 92 0.49 -0.15 -10.02
N ASP A 93 0.76 -0.54 -11.26
CA ASP A 93 2.00 -0.20 -11.96
C ASP A 93 1.65 0.55 -13.25
N PHE A 94 2.01 1.82 -13.33
CA PHE A 94 1.69 2.70 -14.45
C PHE A 94 2.28 2.20 -15.78
N ALA A 95 3.40 1.47 -15.74
CA ALA A 95 3.99 0.85 -16.93
C ALA A 95 3.19 -0.37 -17.43
N SER A 96 2.37 -1.01 -16.59
CA SER A 96 1.50 -2.13 -16.97
C SER A 96 0.09 -1.71 -17.41
N LEU A 97 -0.36 -0.54 -16.95
CA LEU A 97 -1.72 -0.04 -17.16
C LEU A 97 -1.92 0.48 -18.58
N THR A 98 -3.13 0.34 -19.11
CA THR A 98 -3.58 0.95 -20.38
C THR A 98 -4.90 1.69 -20.15
N PRO A 99 -5.30 2.63 -21.02
CA PRO A 99 -6.50 3.44 -20.80
C PRO A 99 -7.79 2.61 -20.68
N THR A 100 -7.82 1.41 -21.27
CA THR A 100 -8.97 0.48 -21.21
C THR A 100 -8.86 -0.60 -20.15
N THR A 101 -7.69 -0.76 -19.51
CA THR A 101 -7.43 -1.81 -18.51
C THR A 101 -6.74 -1.24 -17.28
N LEU A 102 -7.52 -0.61 -16.42
CA LEU A 102 -7.05 -0.06 -15.14
C LEU A 102 -7.28 -1.07 -14.01
N ARG A 103 -6.39 -2.05 -13.88
CA ARG A 103 -6.48 -3.10 -12.86
C ARG A 103 -5.25 -3.12 -11.96
N ALA A 104 -5.45 -3.46 -10.69
CA ALA A 104 -4.34 -3.78 -9.81
C ALA A 104 -3.64 -5.05 -10.29
N PHE A 105 -2.31 -5.09 -10.22
CA PHE A 105 -1.57 -6.32 -10.52
C PHE A 105 -1.53 -7.26 -9.31
N LYS A 106 -1.69 -6.70 -8.09
CA LYS A 106 -1.74 -7.42 -6.83
C LYS A 106 -2.78 -6.80 -5.91
N SER A 107 -3.56 -7.65 -5.26
CA SER A 107 -4.40 -7.30 -4.11
C SER A 107 -3.85 -8.03 -2.89
N VAL A 108 -3.67 -7.31 -1.80
CA VAL A 108 -3.13 -7.83 -0.54
C VAL A 108 -4.06 -7.46 0.59
N GLU A 109 -4.36 -8.43 1.44
CA GLU A 109 -5.01 -8.18 2.71
C GLU A 109 -3.94 -8.12 3.80
N PRO A 110 -3.63 -6.95 4.37
CA PRO A 110 -2.53 -6.81 5.32
C PRO A 110 -2.81 -7.55 6.64
N SER A 111 -4.07 -7.71 7.05
CA SER A 111 -4.45 -8.47 8.25
C SER A 111 -4.30 -9.97 8.09
N ALA A 112 -4.31 -10.49 6.86
CA ALA A 112 -4.30 -11.92 6.60
C ALA A 112 -3.07 -12.62 7.20
N LYS A 113 -3.30 -13.63 8.04
CA LYS A 113 -2.26 -14.58 8.44
C LYS A 113 -2.26 -15.74 7.44
N LYS A 114 -1.09 -16.07 6.87
CA LYS A 114 -0.95 -17.18 5.91
C LYS A 114 -1.60 -18.46 6.48
N HIS A 115 -2.51 -19.07 5.71
CA HIS A 115 -3.14 -20.38 5.93
C HIS A 115 -4.23 -20.55 7.00
N SER A 116 -4.90 -19.48 7.44
CA SER A 116 -6.11 -19.64 8.28
C SER A 116 -7.36 -19.14 7.56
N ALA A 117 -8.35 -20.02 7.39
CA ALA A 117 -9.69 -19.67 6.91
C ALA A 117 -10.49 -18.79 7.91
N ALA A 118 -9.95 -18.55 9.11
CA ALA A 118 -10.52 -17.73 10.16
C ALA A 118 -9.69 -16.44 10.40
N SER A 119 -9.12 -15.84 9.35
CA SER A 119 -8.44 -14.57 9.48
C SER A 119 -9.46 -13.43 9.64
N GLU A 120 -9.39 -12.72 10.76
CA GLU A 120 -10.14 -11.48 10.95
C GLU A 120 -9.64 -10.43 9.95
N THR A 121 -10.55 -9.89 9.15
CA THR A 121 -10.24 -8.83 8.18
C THR A 121 -10.47 -7.47 8.84
N HIS A 122 -9.51 -6.56 8.65
CA HIS A 122 -9.57 -5.23 9.25
C HIS A 122 -9.44 -4.15 8.17
N PRO A 123 -10.20 -3.05 8.27
CA PRO A 123 -10.10 -1.95 7.32
C PRO A 123 -8.70 -1.36 7.35
N VAL A 124 -8.22 -0.95 6.17
CA VAL A 124 -6.90 -0.30 6.04
C VAL A 124 -7.05 1.17 6.43
N HIS A 125 -6.23 1.66 7.34
CA HIS A 125 -6.17 3.07 7.68
C HIS A 125 -5.17 3.83 6.81
N VAL A 126 -3.93 3.32 6.73
CA VAL A 126 -2.83 4.02 6.04
C VAL A 126 -1.94 3.00 5.30
N ALA A 127 -1.56 3.33 4.07
CA ALA A 127 -0.52 2.65 3.32
C ALA A 127 0.40 3.71 2.72
N LYS A 128 1.69 3.69 3.06
CA LYS A 128 2.66 4.71 2.60
C LYS A 128 3.94 4.06 2.11
N PHE A 129 4.35 4.41 0.88
CA PHE A 129 5.71 4.13 0.44
C PHE A 129 6.71 4.85 1.33
N ASN A 130 7.84 4.20 1.57
CA ASN A 130 8.97 4.85 2.19
C ASN A 130 9.58 5.87 1.21
N PRO A 131 9.69 7.15 1.61
CA PRO A 131 10.16 8.22 0.74
C PRO A 131 11.64 8.08 0.34
N LEU A 132 12.45 7.40 1.16
CA LEU A 132 13.89 7.20 0.92
C LEU A 132 14.18 5.86 0.23
N SER A 133 13.42 4.81 0.55
CA SER A 133 13.61 3.47 0.00
C SER A 133 12.29 2.84 -0.43
N PRO A 134 11.87 2.95 -1.71
CA PRO A 134 10.55 2.53 -2.16
C PRO A 134 10.33 1.01 -2.17
N GLY A 135 11.32 0.22 -1.73
CA GLY A 135 11.18 -1.21 -1.47
C GLY A 135 10.28 -1.53 -0.28
N TYR A 136 10.12 -0.57 0.65
CA TYR A 136 9.34 -0.74 1.87
C TYR A 136 8.04 0.07 1.82
N VAL A 137 6.95 -0.54 2.27
CA VAL A 137 5.62 0.06 2.36
C VAL A 137 5.11 -0.14 3.78
N LEU A 138 4.81 0.95 4.48
CA LEU A 138 4.17 0.88 5.80
C LEU A 138 2.68 0.65 5.57
N ALA A 139 2.16 -0.45 6.09
CA ALA A 139 0.76 -0.82 6.04
C ALA A 139 0.16 -0.86 7.46
N ILE A 140 -0.89 -0.07 7.66
CA ILE A 140 -1.60 0.08 8.91
C ILE A 140 -3.07 -0.24 8.66
N ALA A 141 -3.51 -1.36 9.21
CA ALA A 141 -4.93 -1.70 9.33
C ALA A 141 -5.43 -1.36 10.74
N ALA A 142 -6.74 -1.44 10.97
CA ALA A 142 -7.40 -1.29 12.28
C ALA A 142 -7.04 -2.42 13.26
N THR A 143 -5.74 -2.57 13.52
CA THR A 143 -5.11 -3.61 14.32
C THR A 143 -3.99 -2.97 15.15
N PRO A 144 -3.59 -3.58 16.27
CA PRO A 144 -2.46 -3.10 17.07
C PRO A 144 -1.09 -3.40 16.46
N GLN A 145 -1.03 -4.10 15.32
CA GLN A 145 0.21 -4.60 14.72
C GLN A 145 0.38 -4.00 13.31
N PRO A 146 1.09 -2.88 13.20
CA PRO A 146 1.48 -2.37 11.89
C PRO A 146 2.42 -3.37 11.20
N LYS A 147 2.43 -3.35 9.86
CA LYS A 147 3.28 -4.24 9.05
C LYS A 147 4.06 -3.44 8.02
N ILE A 148 5.23 -3.93 7.67
CA ILE A 148 5.99 -3.46 6.52
C ILE A 148 5.82 -4.49 5.40
N LEU A 149 5.33 -4.02 4.26
CA LEU A 149 5.20 -4.80 3.04
C LEU A 149 6.35 -4.45 2.08
N SER A 150 6.68 -5.40 1.22
CA SER A 150 7.51 -5.19 0.04
C SER A 150 6.74 -4.36 -0.98
N ARG A 151 7.47 -3.74 -1.92
CA ARG A 151 6.93 -3.08 -3.11
C ARG A 151 6.01 -3.99 -3.96
N ASP A 152 6.13 -5.32 -3.81
CA ASP A 152 5.30 -6.34 -4.49
C ASP A 152 4.14 -6.88 -3.61
N GLY A 153 4.03 -6.40 -2.36
CA GLY A 153 2.93 -6.72 -1.46
C GLY A 153 3.19 -7.86 -0.47
N ASP A 154 4.39 -8.45 -0.45
CA ASP A 154 4.76 -9.47 0.53
C ASP A 154 5.06 -8.87 1.90
N THR A 155 4.64 -9.51 3.00
CA THR A 155 4.96 -9.05 4.36
C THR A 155 6.45 -9.29 4.66
N LEU A 156 7.19 -8.21 4.89
CA LEU A 156 8.60 -8.23 5.27
C LEU A 156 8.74 -8.30 6.80
N THR A 157 8.09 -7.38 7.51
CA THR A 157 8.10 -7.33 8.97
C THR A 157 6.70 -7.10 9.52
N GLU A 158 6.40 -7.77 10.63
CA GLU A 158 5.20 -7.56 11.42
C GLU A 158 5.64 -7.10 12.81
N PHE A 159 5.14 -5.94 13.24
CA PHE A 159 5.47 -5.42 14.55
C PHE A 159 4.73 -6.17 15.65
N VAL A 160 5.41 -6.35 16.79
CA VAL A 160 4.89 -7.09 17.93
C VAL A 160 3.66 -6.40 18.52
N LYS A 161 2.67 -7.19 18.94
CA LYS A 161 1.53 -6.68 19.72
C LYS A 161 1.96 -6.39 21.16
N GLY A 162 1.50 -5.28 21.72
CA GLY A 162 1.68 -4.96 23.14
C GLY A 162 0.84 -5.85 24.05
N ASP A 163 1.31 -6.04 25.28
CA ASP A 163 0.52 -6.70 26.32
C ASP A 163 -0.58 -5.75 26.82
N MET A 164 -1.83 -6.12 26.58
CA MET A 164 -3.01 -5.31 26.93
C MET A 164 -3.22 -5.18 28.45
N TYR A 165 -2.61 -6.06 29.26
CA TYR A 165 -2.81 -6.07 30.70
C TYR A 165 -1.82 -5.17 31.45
N LEU A 166 -0.76 -4.70 30.77
CA LEU A 166 0.16 -3.71 31.33
C LEU A 166 -0.49 -2.32 31.33
N ARG A 167 -0.49 -1.67 32.51
CA ARG A 167 -1.05 -0.33 32.67
C ARG A 167 -0.14 0.79 32.15
N ASP A 168 1.18 0.61 32.30
CA ASP A 168 2.18 1.56 31.83
C ASP A 168 2.60 1.21 30.39
N MET A 169 2.29 2.10 29.46
CA MET A 169 2.57 1.92 28.04
C MET A 169 4.06 1.97 27.72
N ARG A 170 4.91 2.48 28.62
CA ARG A 170 6.37 2.44 28.45
C ARG A 170 6.92 1.01 28.50
N ASN A 171 6.24 0.13 29.21
CA ASN A 171 6.67 -1.26 29.42
C ASN A 171 6.11 -2.24 28.39
N THR A 172 5.17 -1.82 27.55
CA THR A 172 4.63 -2.66 26.48
C THR A 172 5.56 -2.62 25.26
N LYS A 173 5.78 -3.77 24.61
CA LYS A 173 6.66 -3.89 23.42
C LYS A 173 6.02 -3.41 22.10
N GLY A 174 4.72 -3.18 22.12
CA GLY A 174 4.00 -2.70 20.95
C GLY A 174 2.69 -2.05 21.33
N HIS A 175 1.91 -1.67 20.32
CA HIS A 175 0.61 -1.07 20.58
C HIS A 175 -0.34 -2.11 21.19
N ILE A 176 -1.17 -1.67 22.13
CA ILE A 176 -2.17 -2.53 22.79
C ILE A 176 -3.55 -2.42 22.15
N SER A 177 -3.75 -1.37 21.35
CA SER A 177 -5.02 -1.01 20.69
C SER A 177 -4.77 -0.61 19.24
N GLU A 178 -5.83 -0.35 18.47
CA GLU A 178 -5.74 -0.03 17.05
C GLU A 178 -4.81 1.15 16.76
N VAL A 179 -4.00 0.99 15.71
CA VAL A 179 -3.12 2.01 15.17
C VAL A 179 -3.91 2.87 14.17
N THR A 180 -3.94 4.17 14.39
CA THR A 180 -4.77 5.13 13.65
C THR A 180 -4.03 5.75 12.47
N SER A 181 -2.72 5.99 12.62
CA SER A 181 -1.90 6.69 11.64
C SER A 181 -0.44 6.29 11.72
N GLY A 182 0.33 6.61 10.68
CA GLY A 182 1.77 6.40 10.67
C GLY A 182 2.49 7.10 9.54
N THR A 183 3.79 7.22 9.70
CA THR A 183 4.68 7.95 8.80
C THR A 183 6.09 7.38 8.84
N TRP A 184 6.81 7.49 7.73
CA TRP A 184 8.23 7.20 7.67
C TRP A 184 9.04 8.35 8.26
N SER A 185 10.24 8.05 8.74
CA SER A 185 11.23 9.08 9.00
C SER A 185 11.69 9.70 7.67
N PRO A 186 11.79 11.03 7.59
CA PRO A 186 12.26 11.72 6.40
C PRO A 186 13.78 11.59 6.20
N THR A 187 14.54 11.16 7.22
CA THR A 187 16.01 11.12 7.20
C THR A 187 16.59 9.71 7.30
N ASP A 188 15.91 8.79 8.01
CA ASP A 188 16.34 7.40 8.14
C ASP A 188 15.35 6.45 7.47
N CYS A 189 15.79 5.72 6.45
CA CYS A 189 14.93 4.80 5.71
C CYS A 189 14.45 3.61 6.54
N ASN A 190 15.11 3.30 7.66
CA ASN A 190 14.72 2.19 8.52
C ASN A 190 13.69 2.59 9.58
N LEU A 191 13.47 3.89 9.82
CA LEU A 191 12.60 4.32 10.91
C LEU A 191 11.20 4.69 10.42
N CYS A 192 10.19 4.25 11.17
CA CYS A 192 8.81 4.71 11.01
C CYS A 192 8.17 4.98 12.36
N ALA A 193 7.25 5.95 12.41
CA ALA A 193 6.45 6.27 13.57
C ALA A 193 4.99 5.84 13.35
N THR A 194 4.36 5.27 14.38
CA THR A 194 2.95 4.89 14.37
C THR A 194 2.23 5.48 15.57
N ALA A 195 1.02 5.96 15.34
CA ALA A 195 0.13 6.54 16.35
C ALA A 195 -1.04 5.60 16.61
N ALA A 196 -1.47 5.48 17.86
CA ALA A 196 -2.55 4.58 18.21
C ALA A 196 -3.53 5.18 19.24
N THR A 197 -4.65 4.48 19.39
CA THR A 197 -5.69 4.81 20.37
C THR A 197 -5.27 4.55 21.82
N ASP A 198 -4.13 3.89 22.04
CA ASP A 198 -3.54 3.61 23.36
C ASP A 198 -2.76 4.78 23.98
N SER A 199 -2.97 6.00 23.45
CA SER A 199 -2.28 7.23 23.86
C SER A 199 -0.78 7.26 23.55
N THR A 200 -0.29 6.38 22.67
CA THR A 200 1.12 6.34 22.32
C THR A 200 1.41 6.64 20.85
N VAL A 201 2.56 7.26 20.65
CA VAL A 201 3.30 7.25 19.38
C VAL A 201 4.53 6.38 19.60
N ARG A 202 4.74 5.41 18.72
CA ARG A 202 5.88 4.49 18.79
C ARG A 202 6.75 4.67 17.57
N ILE A 203 8.06 4.67 17.81
CA ILE A 203 9.06 4.68 16.74
C ILE A 203 9.61 3.27 16.63
N TRP A 204 9.65 2.77 15.41
CA TRP A 204 10.04 1.41 15.07
C TRP A 204 11.23 1.44 14.13
N ASP A 205 12.05 0.40 14.22
CA ASP A 205 12.96 0.03 13.14
C ASP A 205 12.25 -1.00 12.26
N ALA A 206 12.10 -0.68 10.98
CA ALA A 206 11.42 -1.49 9.98
C ALA A 206 12.04 -2.89 9.82
N ASN A 207 13.30 -3.08 10.21
CA ASN A 207 13.98 -4.37 10.18
C ASN A 207 13.78 -5.19 11.46
N ILE A 208 13.30 -4.58 12.55
CA ILE A 208 13.17 -5.21 13.87
C ILE A 208 11.70 -5.22 14.31
N GLY A 209 11.01 -6.33 14.03
CA GLY A 209 9.58 -6.48 14.38
C GLY A 209 9.29 -6.77 15.86
N ARG A 210 10.28 -7.17 16.67
CA ARG A 210 10.06 -7.73 18.02
C ARG A 210 9.95 -6.71 19.15
N SER A 211 10.28 -5.45 18.88
CA SER A 211 10.24 -4.36 19.84
C SER A 211 10.27 -3.02 19.13
N GLN A 212 9.63 -2.02 19.71
CA GLN A 212 9.80 -0.63 19.35
C GLN A 212 11.18 -0.09 19.75
N LYS A 213 11.69 0.89 19.01
CA LYS A 213 12.91 1.62 19.33
C LYS A 213 12.66 2.60 20.47
N GLU A 214 11.58 3.39 20.37
CA GLU A 214 11.20 4.37 21.38
C GLU A 214 9.67 4.45 21.55
N VAL A 215 9.24 4.86 22.75
CA VAL A 215 7.83 5.08 23.10
C VAL A 215 7.62 6.51 23.56
N ILE A 216 6.69 7.18 22.90
CA ILE A 216 6.19 8.49 23.30
C ILE A 216 4.80 8.27 23.89
N VAL A 217 4.67 8.53 25.19
CA VAL A 217 3.38 8.44 25.89
C VAL A 217 2.81 9.84 26.02
N HIS A 218 1.70 10.09 25.33
CA HIS A 218 0.92 11.30 25.52
C HIS A 218 0.05 11.16 26.77
N LYS A 219 0.15 12.15 27.67
CA LYS A 219 -0.68 12.18 28.88
C LYS A 219 -1.71 13.27 28.71
N SER A 220 -2.96 12.86 28.51
CA SER A 220 -4.05 13.83 28.45
C SER A 220 -4.17 14.55 29.78
N LYS A 221 -4.37 15.86 29.71
CA LYS A 221 -4.63 16.70 30.88
C LYS A 221 -6.08 17.20 30.88
N ALA A 222 -6.93 16.62 30.04
CA ALA A 222 -8.37 16.89 30.04
C ALA A 222 -9.02 16.31 31.31
N ALA A 223 -10.00 17.01 31.87
CA ALA A 223 -10.73 16.54 33.05
C ALA A 223 -11.43 15.20 32.76
N GLY A 224 -11.38 14.25 33.70
CA GLY A 224 -11.99 12.93 33.53
C GLY A 224 -11.25 11.95 32.61
N SER A 225 -10.20 12.38 31.89
CA SER A 225 -9.44 11.52 30.96
C SER A 225 -8.57 10.45 31.64
N ALA A 226 -8.34 10.58 32.95
CA ALA A 226 -7.40 9.75 33.71
C ALA A 226 -6.00 9.66 33.07
N GLY A 227 -5.58 10.70 32.33
CA GLY A 227 -4.29 10.72 31.65
C GLY A 227 -4.26 10.04 30.28
N ARG A 228 -5.39 9.55 29.76
CA ARG A 228 -5.47 8.79 28.50
C ARG A 228 -6.32 9.49 27.46
N THR A 229 -5.89 9.44 26.21
CA THR A 229 -6.63 9.92 25.03
C THR A 229 -6.14 9.20 23.77
N ARG A 230 -6.89 9.25 22.67
CA ARG A 230 -6.48 8.61 21.41
C ARG A 230 -5.56 9.54 20.64
N ILE A 231 -4.47 9.04 20.08
CA ILE A 231 -3.70 9.78 19.07
C ILE A 231 -4.38 9.56 17.73
N THR A 232 -4.75 10.63 17.03
CA THR A 232 -5.55 10.56 15.81
C THR A 232 -4.70 10.64 14.55
N ALA A 233 -3.63 11.44 14.57
CA ALA A 233 -2.73 11.63 13.42
C ALA A 233 -1.29 11.86 13.87
N VAL A 234 -0.33 11.48 13.02
CA VAL A 234 1.11 11.73 13.22
C VAL A 234 1.76 12.12 11.89
N ALA A 235 2.65 13.10 11.95
CA ALA A 235 3.47 13.54 10.82
C ALA A 235 4.92 13.74 11.25
N TRP A 236 5.86 13.39 10.38
CA TRP A 236 7.29 13.53 10.61
C TRP A 236 7.90 14.21 9.39
N GLY A 237 8.45 15.39 9.60
CA GLY A 237 8.97 16.26 8.55
C GLY A 237 10.42 16.65 8.79
N SER A 238 11.12 16.92 7.70
CA SER A 238 12.47 17.48 7.70
C SER A 238 12.50 18.66 6.75
N PRO A 239 13.11 19.80 7.14
CA PRO A 239 13.36 20.89 6.20
C PRO A 239 14.23 20.42 5.03
N ALA A 240 13.76 20.63 3.79
CA ALA A 240 14.51 20.26 2.58
C ALA A 240 15.90 20.95 2.49
N GLN A 241 16.05 22.13 3.10
CA GLN A 241 17.29 22.92 3.12
C GLN A 241 18.26 22.50 4.24
N GLY A 242 17.99 21.37 4.91
CA GLY A 242 18.70 20.96 6.11
C GLY A 242 18.22 21.71 7.36
N GLY A 243 18.10 20.99 8.47
CA GLY A 243 17.62 21.55 9.73
C GLY A 243 17.14 20.46 10.67
N ASN A 244 16.55 20.88 11.80
CA ASN A 244 16.05 19.95 12.79
C ASN A 244 14.77 19.29 12.28
N ASN A 245 14.73 17.96 12.35
CA ASN A 245 13.52 17.20 12.08
C ASN A 245 12.44 17.53 13.11
N VAL A 246 11.19 17.37 12.73
CA VAL A 246 10.04 17.62 13.61
C VAL A 246 9.08 16.45 13.52
N LEU A 247 8.65 15.96 14.69
CA LEU A 247 7.58 14.98 14.81
C LEU A 247 6.38 15.66 15.49
N VAL A 248 5.21 15.58 14.88
CA VAL A 248 3.97 16.18 15.40
C VAL A 248 2.91 15.10 15.53
N ALA A 249 2.16 15.12 16.62
CA ALA A 249 1.01 14.26 16.82
C ALA A 249 -0.20 15.07 17.28
N ALA A 250 -1.37 14.69 16.77
CA ALA A 250 -2.65 15.23 17.20
C ALA A 250 -3.38 14.20 18.06
N ALA A 251 -4.07 14.67 19.10
CA ALA A 251 -4.83 13.83 20.00
C ALA A 251 -6.31 14.24 20.02
N LEU A 252 -7.16 13.25 20.33
CA LEU A 252 -8.62 13.41 20.40
C LEU A 252 -9.07 14.39 21.49
N ASP A 253 -8.22 14.66 22.49
CA ASP A 253 -8.49 15.66 23.52
C ASP A 253 -8.29 17.12 23.03
N GLY A 254 -8.10 17.31 21.73
CA GLY A 254 -7.90 18.62 21.09
C GLY A 254 -6.45 19.10 21.13
N SER A 255 -5.53 18.31 21.69
CA SER A 255 -4.13 18.72 21.81
C SER A 255 -3.30 18.40 20.56
N LEU A 256 -2.35 19.29 20.26
CA LEU A 256 -1.32 19.13 19.25
C LEU A 256 0.03 19.20 19.93
N VAL A 257 0.84 18.16 19.76
CA VAL A 257 2.11 17.98 20.49
C VAL A 257 3.24 17.79 19.49
N MET A 258 4.36 18.44 19.75
CA MET A 258 5.52 18.46 18.88
C MET A 258 6.78 18.03 19.63
N TRP A 259 7.65 17.30 18.95
CA TRP A 259 8.98 16.89 19.40
C TRP A 259 10.02 17.22 18.34
N GLY A 260 11.28 17.32 18.76
CA GLY A 260 12.39 17.20 17.81
C GLY A 260 12.39 15.79 17.21
N GLY A 261 12.60 15.69 15.90
CA GLY A 261 12.47 14.45 15.15
C GLY A 261 13.65 13.48 15.30
N ASP A 262 14.79 13.92 15.86
CA ASP A 262 15.97 13.07 16.08
C ASP A 262 16.10 12.59 17.54
N GLY A 263 15.10 12.89 18.36
CA GLY A 263 15.09 12.61 19.79
C GLY A 263 15.98 13.57 20.62
N PRO A 264 16.02 13.39 21.95
CA PRO A 264 15.22 12.44 22.72
C PRO A 264 13.74 12.86 22.79
N PHE A 265 12.81 11.90 22.63
CA PHE A 265 11.36 12.15 22.63
C PHE A 265 10.71 12.18 24.02
N THR A 266 11.52 12.29 25.07
CA THR A 266 11.05 12.21 26.46
C THR A 266 10.23 13.43 26.89
N ARG A 267 10.47 14.59 26.27
CA ARG A 267 9.75 15.84 26.51
C ARG A 267 9.36 16.46 25.17
N PRO A 268 8.11 16.96 25.03
CA PRO A 268 7.72 17.70 23.84
C PRO A 268 8.48 19.02 23.76
N SER A 269 8.84 19.44 22.55
CA SER A 269 9.35 20.77 22.26
C SER A 269 8.24 21.83 22.31
N GLY A 270 6.99 21.43 22.06
CA GLY A 270 5.81 22.28 22.19
C GLY A 270 4.52 21.48 22.34
N GLU A 271 3.53 22.06 23.05
CA GLU A 271 2.22 21.46 23.28
C GLU A 271 1.16 22.55 23.25
N ILE A 272 0.15 22.40 22.40
CA ILE A 272 -1.02 23.27 22.31
C ILE A 272 -2.23 22.44 22.70
N ARG A 273 -2.88 22.77 23.81
CA ARG A 273 -3.89 21.88 24.43
C ARG A 273 -5.29 22.02 23.86
N ASP A 274 -5.61 23.20 23.35
CA ASP A 274 -6.90 23.50 22.74
C ASP A 274 -6.67 23.88 21.26
N ALA A 275 -5.90 23.04 20.56
CA ALA A 275 -5.59 23.24 19.15
C ALA A 275 -6.85 23.04 18.29
N HIS A 276 -7.63 22.01 18.59
CA HIS A 276 -8.97 21.76 18.06
C HIS A 276 -9.96 21.50 19.20
N THR A 277 -11.26 21.50 18.91
CA THR A 277 -12.26 21.17 19.95
C THR A 277 -12.09 19.73 20.42
N ARG A 278 -12.29 19.52 21.72
CA ARG A 278 -12.11 18.20 22.35
C ARG A 278 -13.16 17.22 21.84
N ASP A 279 -12.80 15.94 21.82
CA ASP A 279 -13.65 14.83 21.37
C ASP A 279 -14.03 14.91 19.88
N THR A 280 -13.32 15.75 19.09
CA THR A 280 -13.43 15.77 17.63
C THR A 280 -12.19 15.17 16.98
N TRP A 281 -12.39 14.43 15.89
CA TRP A 281 -11.29 13.71 15.25
C TRP A 281 -10.44 14.63 14.37
N THR A 282 -9.22 14.95 14.81
CA THR A 282 -8.23 15.66 13.99
C THR A 282 -7.56 14.65 13.06
N SER A 283 -8.00 14.65 11.80
CA SER A 283 -7.67 13.63 10.80
C SER A 283 -6.45 14.02 9.95
N GLY A 284 -6.45 15.24 9.44
CA GLY A 284 -5.39 15.76 8.60
C GLY A 284 -4.31 16.44 9.41
N LEU A 285 -3.07 16.02 9.20
CA LEU A 285 -1.86 16.63 9.76
C LEU A 285 -0.74 16.49 8.75
N ASP A 286 -0.13 17.61 8.37
CA ASP A 286 1.05 17.61 7.51
C ASP A 286 2.02 18.73 7.88
N ILE A 287 3.28 18.57 7.49
CA ILE A 287 4.37 19.51 7.74
C ILE A 287 4.84 20.03 6.40
N SER A 288 5.06 21.34 6.30
CA SER A 288 5.53 21.95 5.06
C SER A 288 6.91 21.43 4.66
N PRO A 289 7.26 21.40 3.35
CA PRO A 289 8.57 20.93 2.88
C PRO A 289 9.77 21.71 3.46
N ASP A 290 9.56 22.95 3.90
CA ASP A 290 10.56 23.76 4.59
C ASP A 290 10.64 23.51 6.11
N GLY A 291 9.74 22.68 6.65
CA GLY A 291 9.64 22.32 8.07
C GLY A 291 9.22 23.45 9.01
N ARG A 292 8.75 24.58 8.47
CA ARG A 292 8.40 25.77 9.28
C ARG A 292 6.93 25.85 9.65
N LEU A 293 6.07 25.23 8.84
CA LEU A 293 4.63 25.28 8.99
C LEU A 293 4.08 23.88 9.24
N ILE A 294 3.03 23.83 10.04
CA ILE A 294 2.20 22.64 10.23
C ILE A 294 0.78 23.03 9.84
N VAL A 295 0.11 22.17 9.10
CA VAL A 295 -1.32 22.33 8.83
C VAL A 295 -2.10 21.22 9.50
N THR A 296 -3.20 21.57 10.14
CA THR A 296 -4.13 20.62 10.76
C THR A 296 -5.55 20.80 10.25
N LYS A 297 -6.24 19.68 10.08
CA LYS A 297 -7.67 19.62 9.71
C LYS A 297 -8.42 18.87 10.81
N GLY A 298 -9.20 19.63 11.58
CA GLY A 298 -9.95 19.15 12.74
C GLY A 298 -11.31 18.56 12.38
N GLY A 299 -11.94 17.86 13.32
CA GLY A 299 -13.38 17.51 13.25
C GLY A 299 -14.29 18.62 13.76
N ASP A 300 -13.71 19.77 14.08
CA ASP A 300 -14.35 21.01 14.50
C ASP A 300 -14.66 21.94 13.30
N ASP A 301 -14.64 21.38 12.09
CA ASP A 301 -14.84 22.09 10.83
C ASP A 301 -13.87 23.26 10.61
N THR A 302 -12.64 23.14 11.12
CA THR A 302 -11.58 24.13 10.89
C THR A 302 -10.30 23.53 10.32
N ILE A 303 -9.65 24.30 9.45
CA ILE A 303 -8.25 24.10 9.07
C ILE A 303 -7.43 25.19 9.75
N LYS A 304 -6.34 24.79 10.41
CA LYS A 304 -5.45 25.70 11.15
C LYS A 304 -4.02 25.53 10.67
N LEU A 305 -3.32 26.65 10.57
CA LEU A 305 -1.89 26.72 10.26
C LEU A 305 -1.11 27.10 11.51
N TRP A 306 0.03 26.46 11.74
CA TRP A 306 0.86 26.66 12.92
C TRP A 306 2.31 26.90 12.50
N ASP A 307 3.00 27.76 13.25
CA ASP A 307 4.45 27.97 13.12
C ASP A 307 5.20 26.98 14.04
N THR A 308 6.15 26.22 13.49
CA THR A 308 6.98 25.30 14.30
C THR A 308 7.92 26.02 15.25
N ARG A 309 8.35 27.24 14.93
CA ARG A 309 9.22 28.06 15.80
C ARG A 309 8.42 28.80 16.86
N LYS A 310 7.20 29.21 16.52
CA LYS A 310 6.26 29.90 17.42
C LYS A 310 5.03 29.04 17.71
N PHE A 311 5.27 27.84 18.22
CA PHE A 311 4.25 26.81 18.46
C PHE A 311 3.40 27.08 19.71
N LYS A 312 2.54 28.11 19.64
CA LYS A 312 1.65 28.52 20.75
C LYS A 312 0.22 28.80 20.32
N GLN A 313 0.05 29.42 19.14
CA GLN A 313 -1.25 29.85 18.60
C GLN A 313 -1.26 29.61 17.10
N PRO A 314 -2.44 29.40 16.49
CA PRO A 314 -2.52 29.27 15.04
C PRO A 314 -2.19 30.61 14.38
N ILE A 315 -1.47 30.59 13.28
CA ILE A 315 -1.21 31.76 12.42
C ILE A 315 -2.53 32.18 11.78
N THR A 316 -3.22 31.21 11.19
CA THR A 316 -4.48 31.37 10.49
C THR A 316 -5.43 30.23 10.82
N THR A 317 -6.73 30.54 10.79
CA THR A 317 -7.80 29.59 11.03
C THR A 317 -8.92 29.91 10.06
N VAL A 318 -9.38 28.91 9.31
CA VAL A 318 -10.47 29.04 8.35
C VAL A 318 -11.49 27.93 8.59
N SER A 319 -12.77 28.28 8.48
CA SER A 319 -13.86 27.31 8.52
C SER A 319 -13.85 26.49 7.23
N HIS A 320 -13.76 25.18 7.36
CA HIS A 320 -13.86 24.23 6.27
C HIS A 320 -14.53 22.97 6.80
N ILE A 321 -15.73 22.66 6.30
CA ILE A 321 -16.51 21.50 6.72
C ILE A 321 -15.65 20.25 6.61
N SER A 322 -15.52 19.53 7.72
CA SER A 322 -14.66 18.39 7.84
C SER A 322 -15.44 17.10 7.61
N ASN A 323 -14.83 16.19 6.87
CA ASN A 323 -15.32 14.83 6.72
C ASN A 323 -14.70 13.86 7.73
N SER A 324 -13.91 14.35 8.70
CA SER A 324 -13.16 13.50 9.63
C SER A 324 -14.04 12.71 10.60
N ASN A 325 -15.22 13.22 10.94
CA ASN A 325 -16.17 12.54 11.82
C ASN A 325 -16.71 11.25 11.19
N ILE A 326 -16.79 11.20 9.86
CA ILE A 326 -17.25 10.02 9.09
C ILE A 326 -16.04 9.20 8.64
N TYR A 327 -14.99 9.86 8.17
CA TYR A 327 -13.77 9.25 7.64
C TYR A 327 -12.55 9.76 8.42
N PRO A 328 -12.19 9.08 9.53
CA PRO A 328 -11.08 9.48 10.40
C PRO A 328 -9.70 9.55 9.70
N THR A 329 -9.56 8.90 8.55
CA THR A 329 -8.34 8.85 7.74
C THR A 329 -8.23 10.02 6.75
N SER A 330 -9.16 10.97 6.76
CA SER A 330 -9.11 12.06 5.79
C SER A 330 -7.88 12.93 5.99
N ASN A 331 -7.15 13.22 4.91
CA ASN A 331 -5.88 13.93 5.02
C ASN A 331 -5.98 15.38 4.50
N ILE A 332 -4.88 16.07 4.71
CA ILE A 332 -4.54 17.38 4.18
C ILE A 332 -3.05 17.31 3.87
N GLN A 333 -2.58 17.98 2.81
CA GLN A 333 -1.17 17.92 2.44
C GLN A 333 -0.69 19.25 1.87
N PHE A 334 0.56 19.61 2.15
CA PHE A 334 1.24 20.65 1.39
C PHE A 334 1.56 20.18 -0.03
N SER A 335 1.60 21.11 -0.97
CA SER A 335 2.22 20.85 -2.27
C SER A 335 3.70 20.53 -2.07
N PRO A 336 4.32 19.81 -3.01
CA PRO A 336 5.76 19.50 -2.93
C PRO A 336 6.65 20.74 -2.81
N THR A 337 6.21 21.86 -3.38
CA THR A 337 6.90 23.16 -3.29
C THR A 337 6.60 23.93 -2.00
N GLY A 338 5.57 23.53 -1.24
CA GLY A 338 5.06 24.26 -0.08
C GLY A 338 4.24 25.51 -0.44
N ALA A 339 4.08 25.82 -1.72
CA ALA A 339 3.35 26.99 -2.20
C ALA A 339 1.83 26.88 -2.01
N ASN A 340 1.30 25.66 -1.90
CA ASN A 340 -0.14 25.38 -1.83
C ASN A 340 -0.45 24.30 -0.81
N ILE A 341 -1.72 24.19 -0.42
CA ILE A 341 -2.25 23.12 0.44
C ILE A 341 -3.44 22.49 -0.26
N ILE A 342 -3.53 21.16 -0.27
CA ILE A 342 -4.62 20.42 -0.89
C ILE A 342 -5.47 19.71 0.17
N THR A 343 -6.78 19.76 0.01
CA THR A 343 -7.74 19.06 0.88
C THR A 343 -8.98 18.64 0.11
N GLY A 344 -9.54 17.50 0.48
CA GLY A 344 -10.85 17.04 0.01
C GLY A 344 -12.00 17.60 0.85
N SER A 345 -13.16 17.77 0.22
CA SER A 345 -14.42 18.16 0.87
C SER A 345 -15.38 16.99 1.05
N GLN A 346 -16.40 17.20 1.88
CA GLN A 346 -17.53 16.29 2.01
C GLN A 346 -18.42 16.23 0.76
N THR A 347 -18.46 17.30 -0.04
CA THR A 347 -19.24 17.39 -1.29
C THR A 347 -18.54 16.74 -2.49
N GLY A 348 -17.29 16.30 -2.32
CA GLY A 348 -16.50 15.69 -3.40
C GLY A 348 -15.71 16.67 -4.26
N ASP A 349 -15.46 17.84 -3.71
CA ASP A 349 -14.63 18.89 -4.31
C ASP A 349 -13.21 18.82 -3.75
N LEU A 350 -12.21 18.92 -4.63
CA LEU A 350 -10.83 19.17 -4.28
C LEU A 350 -10.63 20.68 -4.14
N TYR A 351 -10.07 21.08 -3.01
CA TYR A 351 -9.68 22.44 -2.73
C TYR A 351 -8.16 22.56 -2.75
N ILE A 352 -7.67 23.53 -3.52
CA ILE A 352 -6.30 24.02 -3.46
C ILE A 352 -6.34 25.36 -2.76
N LEU A 353 -5.66 25.43 -1.61
CA LEU A 353 -5.67 26.56 -0.70
C LEU A 353 -4.33 27.27 -0.72
N ASN A 354 -4.37 28.59 -0.62
CA ASN A 354 -3.18 29.39 -0.35
C ASN A 354 -2.68 29.11 1.08
N PRO A 355 -1.41 28.79 1.32
CA PRO A 355 -0.90 28.44 2.64
C PRO A 355 -0.93 29.63 3.61
N ALA A 356 -0.77 30.86 3.12
CA ALA A 356 -0.73 32.04 3.98
C ALA A 356 -2.12 32.44 4.50
N THR A 357 -3.16 32.28 3.67
CA THR A 357 -4.53 32.71 4.02
C THR A 357 -5.50 31.57 4.31
N LEU A 358 -5.15 30.34 3.91
CA LEU A 358 -6.02 29.15 3.88
C LEU A 358 -7.32 29.32 3.10
N LYS A 359 -7.39 30.34 2.23
CA LYS A 359 -8.53 30.54 1.33
C LYS A 359 -8.35 29.69 0.07
N PRO A 360 -9.45 29.23 -0.53
CA PRO A 360 -9.39 28.45 -1.75
C PRO A 360 -9.00 29.33 -2.94
N GLU A 361 -7.91 28.97 -3.61
CA GLU A 361 -7.51 29.54 -4.90
C GLU A 361 -8.23 28.80 -6.02
N LEU A 362 -8.26 27.47 -5.94
CA LEU A 362 -8.96 26.63 -6.89
C LEU A 362 -9.90 25.66 -6.18
N LYS A 363 -11.11 25.54 -6.75
CA LYS A 363 -12.09 24.53 -6.38
C LYS A 363 -12.39 23.66 -7.60
N THR A 364 -12.17 22.36 -7.48
CA THR A 364 -12.35 21.41 -8.58
C THR A 364 -13.28 20.27 -8.15
N PRO A 365 -14.47 20.11 -8.75
CA PRO A 365 -15.30 18.95 -8.48
C PRO A 365 -14.64 17.68 -9.05
N ILE A 366 -14.47 16.64 -8.24
CA ILE A 366 -13.92 15.35 -8.68
C ILE A 366 -15.01 14.29 -8.68
N THR A 367 -15.61 14.04 -7.51
CA THR A 367 -16.67 13.04 -7.32
C THR A 367 -17.92 13.72 -6.75
N PRO A 368 -18.79 14.30 -7.58
CA PRO A 368 -20.01 14.95 -7.10
C PRO A 368 -20.78 14.05 -6.12
N ASP A 369 -21.20 14.63 -5.01
CA ASP A 369 -21.96 13.98 -3.92
C ASP A 369 -21.22 12.86 -3.16
N SER A 370 -19.93 12.65 -3.42
CA SER A 370 -19.11 11.66 -2.69
C SER A 370 -17.88 12.31 -2.04
N PRO A 371 -17.71 12.21 -0.71
CA PRO A 371 -16.58 12.81 -0.01
C PRO A 371 -15.20 12.35 -0.53
N ILE A 372 -14.29 13.30 -0.71
CA ILE A 372 -12.87 12.98 -0.96
C ILE A 372 -12.17 12.78 0.38
N ILE A 373 -11.66 11.57 0.61
CA ILE A 373 -11.04 11.17 1.87
C ILE A 373 -9.55 11.50 1.84
N THR A 374 -8.83 11.02 0.82
CA THR A 374 -7.38 11.15 0.74
C THR A 374 -6.98 11.90 -0.52
N VAL A 375 -5.96 12.76 -0.41
CA VAL A 375 -5.37 13.51 -1.52
C VAL A 375 -3.85 13.37 -1.45
N LEU A 376 -3.18 13.30 -2.60
CA LEU A 376 -1.73 13.30 -2.72
C LEU A 376 -1.28 14.12 -3.93
N TRP A 377 -0.40 15.10 -3.73
CA TRP A 377 0.30 15.76 -4.84
C TRP A 377 1.71 15.21 -4.94
N HIS A 378 2.00 14.53 -6.05
CA HIS A 378 3.29 13.92 -6.28
C HIS A 378 4.26 14.89 -6.97
N GLU A 379 5.45 15.08 -6.38
CA GLU A 379 6.48 16.03 -6.85
C GLU A 379 6.96 15.77 -8.28
N LYS A 380 7.53 14.59 -8.55
CA LYS A 380 8.16 14.33 -9.85
C LYS A 380 7.17 14.18 -11.00
N LEU A 381 5.96 13.73 -10.71
CA LEU A 381 4.91 13.56 -11.72
C LEU A 381 4.18 14.88 -11.97
N ASN A 382 4.19 15.79 -10.99
CA ASN A 382 3.31 16.94 -10.91
C ASN A 382 1.85 16.57 -11.23
N GLN A 383 1.33 15.59 -10.49
CA GLN A 383 -0.02 15.04 -10.62
C GLN A 383 -0.67 14.97 -9.24
N ILE A 384 -1.99 15.15 -9.19
CA ILE A 384 -2.78 15.08 -7.96
C ILE A 384 -3.62 13.82 -7.98
N LEU A 385 -3.52 13.01 -6.93
CA LEU A 385 -4.37 11.85 -6.72
C LEU A 385 -5.42 12.18 -5.66
N ALA A 386 -6.64 11.73 -5.86
CA ALA A 386 -7.72 11.84 -4.90
C ALA A 386 -8.45 10.51 -4.75
N GLY A 387 -8.60 10.02 -3.52
CA GLY A 387 -9.40 8.83 -3.20
C GLY A 387 -10.73 9.23 -2.60
N SER A 388 -11.82 8.73 -3.17
CA SER A 388 -13.18 9.07 -2.78
C SER A 388 -13.87 7.96 -1.96
N ALA A 389 -14.95 8.33 -1.28
CA ALA A 389 -15.78 7.43 -0.49
C ALA A 389 -16.54 6.39 -1.33
N ASN A 390 -16.76 6.66 -2.63
CA ASN A 390 -17.41 5.74 -3.57
C ASN A 390 -16.51 4.60 -4.09
N GLY A 391 -15.25 4.53 -3.65
CA GLY A 391 -14.27 3.51 -4.10
C GLY A 391 -13.53 3.88 -5.38
N GLU A 392 -13.71 5.09 -5.90
CA GLU A 392 -13.00 5.61 -7.08
C GLU A 392 -11.76 6.44 -6.66
N SER A 393 -10.62 6.14 -7.27
CA SER A 393 -9.41 6.97 -7.16
C SER A 393 -9.23 7.76 -8.45
N HIS A 394 -9.04 9.06 -8.35
CA HIS A 394 -8.88 9.97 -9.47
C HIS A 394 -7.43 10.41 -9.55
N LEU A 395 -6.85 10.36 -10.75
CA LEU A 395 -5.52 10.84 -11.04
C LEU A 395 -5.66 12.04 -11.98
N LEU A 396 -5.54 13.22 -11.39
CA LEU A 396 -5.60 14.50 -12.06
C LEU A 396 -4.22 14.85 -12.64
N TYR A 397 -4.22 15.30 -13.88
CA TYR A 397 -3.01 15.70 -14.58
C TYR A 397 -3.27 16.83 -15.59
N ASN A 398 -2.19 17.49 -15.99
CA ASN A 398 -2.18 18.37 -17.15
C ASN A 398 -1.14 17.87 -18.15
N PRO A 399 -1.51 17.61 -19.43
CA PRO A 399 -0.56 17.15 -20.44
C PRO A 399 0.68 18.01 -20.62
N ASN A 400 0.59 19.32 -20.36
CA ASN A 400 1.69 20.26 -20.55
C ASN A 400 2.61 20.34 -19.31
N LEU A 401 2.04 20.22 -18.10
CA LEU A 401 2.76 20.42 -16.84
C LEU A 401 3.17 19.12 -16.15
N SER A 402 2.35 18.08 -16.30
CA SER A 402 2.57 16.77 -15.69
C SER A 402 3.54 15.93 -16.51
N ARG A 403 4.21 14.98 -15.86
CA ARG A 403 5.16 14.06 -16.50
C ARG A 403 4.88 12.63 -16.07
N ASN A 404 5.12 11.66 -16.96
CA ASN A 404 4.94 10.21 -16.70
C ASN A 404 3.57 9.87 -16.09
N GLY A 405 3.46 8.83 -15.25
CA GLY A 405 2.23 8.48 -14.54
C GLY A 405 1.04 8.28 -15.49
N ALA A 406 0.01 9.13 -15.35
CA ALA A 406 -1.15 9.18 -16.25
C ALA A 406 -0.78 9.25 -17.74
N LEU A 407 0.22 10.07 -18.10
CA LEU A 407 0.64 10.23 -19.49
C LEU A 407 1.18 8.93 -20.09
N THR A 408 1.90 8.14 -19.29
CA THR A 408 2.39 6.81 -19.71
C THR A 408 1.24 5.85 -20.00
N ILE A 409 0.13 5.99 -19.27
CA ILE A 409 -1.07 5.17 -19.50
C ILE A 409 -1.73 5.65 -20.78
N MET A 410 -1.94 6.96 -20.93
CA MET A 410 -2.64 7.57 -22.06
C MET A 410 -1.89 7.47 -23.38
N SER A 411 -0.55 7.38 -23.36
CA SER A 411 0.27 7.19 -24.55
C SER A 411 0.17 5.78 -25.13
N LYS A 412 -0.32 4.80 -24.36
CA LYS A 412 -0.43 3.41 -24.84
C LYS A 412 -1.70 3.22 -25.65
N ALA A 413 -1.55 2.52 -26.76
CA ALA A 413 -2.68 2.08 -27.55
C ALA A 413 -3.65 1.24 -26.69
N PRO A 414 -4.96 1.52 -26.74
CA PRO A 414 -5.96 0.66 -26.14
C PRO A 414 -5.79 -0.77 -26.64
N LYS A 415 -5.71 -1.75 -25.73
CA LYS A 415 -5.74 -3.16 -26.15
C LYS A 415 -7.06 -3.39 -26.88
N ARG A 416 -6.99 -3.72 -28.17
CA ARG A 416 -8.14 -4.24 -28.92
C ARG A 416 -8.51 -5.56 -28.26
N ARG A 417 -9.65 -5.59 -27.58
CA ARG A 417 -10.20 -6.84 -27.05
C ARG A 417 -10.62 -7.69 -28.24
N HIS A 418 -10.27 -8.98 -28.22
CA HIS A 418 -10.86 -9.92 -29.15
C HIS A 418 -12.36 -10.02 -28.82
N ILE A 419 -13.21 -10.36 -29.79
CA ILE A 419 -14.67 -10.47 -29.57
C ILE A 419 -15.02 -11.49 -28.47
N ASP A 420 -14.10 -12.44 -28.23
CA ASP A 420 -14.23 -13.48 -27.22
C ASP A 420 -13.78 -13.05 -25.82
N ASP A 421 -13.24 -11.83 -25.63
CA ASP A 421 -12.84 -11.26 -24.33
C ASP A 421 -13.93 -10.36 -23.72
N ASP A 422 -15.15 -10.41 -24.24
CA ASP A 422 -16.28 -9.65 -23.70
C ASP A 422 -16.74 -10.25 -22.36
N PRO A 423 -16.67 -9.52 -21.23
CA PRO A 423 -17.04 -10.03 -19.91
C PRO A 423 -18.54 -10.31 -19.76
N ASN A 424 -19.36 -9.86 -20.72
CA ASN A 424 -20.78 -10.22 -20.82
C ASN A 424 -20.99 -11.58 -21.52
N LEU A 425 -19.97 -12.09 -22.24
CA LEU A 425 -19.99 -13.36 -22.98
C LEU A 425 -19.08 -14.42 -22.34
N THR A 426 -18.06 -14.02 -21.58
CA THR A 426 -17.17 -14.93 -20.86
C THR A 426 -17.59 -15.03 -19.40
N THR A 427 -17.89 -16.24 -18.93
CA THR A 427 -18.13 -16.51 -17.51
C THR A 427 -16.93 -16.09 -16.68
N ASP A 428 -17.14 -15.19 -15.73
CA ASP A 428 -16.13 -14.72 -14.78
C ASP A 428 -15.59 -15.89 -13.94
N LEU A 429 -14.34 -16.30 -14.18
CA LEU A 429 -13.66 -17.34 -13.40
C LEU A 429 -13.29 -16.90 -11.97
N SER A 430 -13.49 -15.62 -11.61
CA SER A 430 -13.27 -15.15 -10.23
C SER A 430 -14.43 -15.50 -9.30
N LEU A 431 -15.60 -15.83 -9.85
CA LEU A 431 -16.69 -16.51 -9.15
C LEU A 431 -16.40 -18.01 -9.12
N GLY A 432 -15.38 -18.40 -8.35
CA GLY A 432 -15.18 -19.79 -7.97
C GLY A 432 -16.48 -20.32 -7.37
N PHE A 433 -16.99 -21.41 -7.94
CA PHE A 433 -18.15 -22.15 -7.47
C PHE A 433 -18.19 -22.17 -5.93
N SER A 434 -19.09 -21.38 -5.35
CA SER A 434 -19.44 -21.46 -3.94
C SER A 434 -20.02 -22.85 -3.68
N GLY A 435 -19.32 -23.63 -2.85
CA GLY A 435 -19.69 -24.98 -2.47
C GLY A 435 -20.85 -25.03 -1.48
N GLU A 436 -22.03 -24.51 -1.84
CA GLU A 436 -23.25 -24.74 -1.08
C GLU A 436 -24.35 -25.31 -1.97
N GLY A 437 -24.71 -26.57 -1.72
CA GLY A 437 -25.85 -27.19 -2.40
C GLY A 437 -25.96 -28.72 -2.33
N ILE A 438 -25.58 -29.39 -1.24
CA ILE A 438 -26.14 -30.73 -0.96
C ILE A 438 -26.59 -30.78 0.50
N ILE A 439 -27.85 -30.42 0.72
CA ILE A 439 -28.60 -30.81 1.91
C ILE A 439 -29.03 -32.25 1.68
N SER A 440 -28.39 -33.22 2.35
CA SER A 440 -28.99 -34.54 2.57
C SER A 440 -29.35 -34.65 4.04
N GLY A 441 -30.65 -34.61 4.33
CA GLY A 441 -31.17 -34.83 5.65
C GLY A 441 -30.97 -36.27 6.14
N SER A 442 -30.89 -36.39 7.46
CA SER A 442 -31.03 -37.60 8.28
C SER A 442 -29.77 -38.41 8.59
N GLY A 443 -29.52 -38.57 9.91
CA GLY A 443 -29.29 -39.87 10.50
C GLY A 443 -27.85 -40.27 10.79
N ILE A 444 -27.49 -40.23 12.07
CA ILE A 444 -26.31 -40.85 12.69
C ILE A 444 -26.32 -42.37 12.43
N ALA A 445 -25.22 -42.94 11.93
CA ALA A 445 -24.81 -44.32 12.27
C ALA A 445 -23.33 -44.58 11.93
N SER A 446 -22.66 -45.19 12.89
CA SER A 446 -21.25 -45.57 12.91
C SER A 446 -20.88 -46.70 11.96
N ALA A 447 -19.60 -46.68 11.57
CA ALA A 447 -18.75 -47.75 11.07
C ALA A 447 -19.22 -49.19 11.31
N THR A 448 -19.51 -49.90 10.22
CA THR A 448 -18.78 -51.07 9.70
C THR A 448 -19.62 -51.67 8.57
N SER A 449 -19.31 -51.28 7.33
CA SER A 449 -20.13 -51.64 6.18
C SER A 449 -20.08 -53.15 5.88
N PHE A 450 -21.26 -53.70 5.63
CA PHE A 450 -21.55 -55.06 5.14
C PHE A 450 -20.69 -55.45 3.92
N SER A 451 -20.16 -54.47 3.18
CA SER A 451 -19.27 -54.67 2.02
C SER A 451 -17.88 -55.19 2.38
N SER A 452 -17.45 -55.09 3.65
CA SER A 452 -16.19 -55.68 4.12
C SER A 452 -16.24 -57.21 4.25
N ARG A 453 -17.43 -57.81 4.25
CA ARG A 453 -17.63 -59.24 4.47
C ARG A 453 -17.89 -60.05 3.18
N HIS A 454 -18.14 -59.39 2.04
CA HIS A 454 -18.46 -60.06 0.78
C HIS A 454 -17.77 -59.38 -0.43
N PRO A 455 -16.56 -59.84 -0.84
CA PRO A 455 -15.75 -59.18 -1.88
C PRO A 455 -16.32 -59.25 -3.31
N THR A 456 -17.36 -60.05 -3.54
CA THR A 456 -17.85 -60.40 -4.89
C THR A 456 -19.25 -59.86 -5.21
N ILE A 457 -19.90 -59.15 -4.28
CA ILE A 457 -21.19 -58.50 -4.55
C ILE A 457 -20.96 -57.15 -5.23
N GLY A 458 -21.35 -57.04 -6.50
CA GLY A 458 -21.21 -55.83 -7.33
C GLY A 458 -20.41 -55.98 -8.63
N LEU A 459 -19.90 -57.19 -8.93
CA LEU A 459 -19.19 -57.52 -10.16
C LEU A 459 -20.06 -58.37 -11.10
N THR A 460 -19.92 -58.20 -12.41
CA THR A 460 -20.44 -59.16 -13.41
C THR A 460 -19.63 -60.46 -13.36
N ALA A 461 -20.14 -61.54 -13.96
CA ALA A 461 -19.43 -62.84 -14.05
C ALA A 461 -18.05 -62.75 -14.75
N SER A 462 -17.75 -61.63 -15.42
CA SER A 462 -16.47 -61.30 -16.05
C SER A 462 -15.55 -60.42 -15.19
N GLY A 463 -15.92 -60.12 -13.93
CA GLY A 463 -15.11 -59.34 -13.00
C GLY A 463 -15.13 -57.82 -13.23
N ARG A 464 -16.15 -57.25 -13.90
CA ARG A 464 -16.30 -55.79 -14.08
C ARG A 464 -17.41 -55.23 -13.18
N SER A 465 -17.20 -54.02 -12.65
CA SER A 465 -18.15 -53.34 -11.77
C SER A 465 -19.42 -52.94 -12.53
N ARG A 466 -20.60 -53.11 -11.90
CA ARG A 466 -21.93 -52.77 -12.47
C ARG A 466 -22.39 -51.32 -12.24
N ASP A 467 -21.54 -50.42 -11.74
CA ASP A 467 -21.94 -49.04 -11.44
C ASP A 467 -21.70 -48.07 -12.63
N PRO A 468 -22.74 -47.45 -13.22
CA PRO A 468 -22.62 -46.59 -14.39
C PRO A 468 -22.03 -45.19 -14.11
N ARG A 469 -21.73 -44.82 -12.86
CA ARG A 469 -21.29 -43.47 -12.49
C ARG A 469 -19.79 -43.33 -12.18
N ARG A 470 -18.97 -44.34 -12.49
CA ARG A 470 -17.51 -44.17 -12.41
C ARG A 470 -16.98 -43.47 -13.68
N PRO A 471 -16.17 -42.40 -13.58
CA PRO A 471 -15.61 -41.74 -14.74
C PRO A 471 -14.79 -42.74 -15.56
N HIS A 472 -15.12 -42.90 -16.85
CA HIS A 472 -14.32 -43.69 -17.76
C HIS A 472 -12.95 -43.02 -17.94
N LEU A 473 -11.86 -43.78 -17.77
CA LEU A 473 -10.55 -43.36 -18.25
C LEU A 473 -10.66 -43.18 -19.78
N PRO A 474 -10.32 -41.99 -20.32
CA PRO A 474 -10.41 -41.76 -21.76
C PRO A 474 -9.50 -42.74 -22.49
N ALA A 475 -10.05 -43.42 -23.50
CA ALA A 475 -9.29 -44.33 -24.33
C ALA A 475 -8.18 -43.55 -25.05
N GLN A 476 -6.93 -43.98 -24.87
CA GLN A 476 -5.80 -43.44 -25.62
C GLN A 476 -6.02 -43.71 -27.11
N THR A 477 -6.36 -42.67 -27.86
CA THR A 477 -6.38 -42.74 -29.32
C THR A 477 -4.95 -42.51 -29.84
N PRO A 478 -4.61 -43.05 -31.04
CA PRO A 478 -3.28 -42.88 -31.64
C PRO A 478 -2.84 -41.41 -31.85
N PHE A 479 -3.76 -40.46 -31.73
CA PHE A 479 -3.54 -39.03 -31.94
C PHE A 479 -3.44 -38.21 -30.63
N ALA A 480 -3.59 -38.84 -29.45
CA ALA A 480 -3.50 -38.18 -28.15
C ALA A 480 -2.05 -37.97 -27.65
N LYS A 481 -1.06 -38.01 -28.55
CA LYS A 481 0.36 -37.71 -28.27
C LYS A 481 0.69 -36.21 -28.38
N SER A 482 -0.19 -35.33 -27.91
CA SER A 482 0.10 -33.90 -27.86
C SER A 482 0.95 -33.50 -26.64
N GLN A 483 1.22 -34.44 -25.73
CA GLN A 483 2.29 -34.27 -24.74
C GLN A 483 3.60 -34.77 -25.33
N PRO A 484 4.70 -34.00 -25.23
CA PRO A 484 6.01 -34.48 -25.65
C PRO A 484 6.30 -35.83 -24.99
N ASP A 485 6.56 -36.86 -25.80
CA ASP A 485 6.75 -38.25 -25.36
C ASP A 485 7.70 -38.23 -24.14
N GLU A 486 7.21 -38.67 -22.97
CA GLU A 486 7.99 -38.76 -21.73
C GLU A 486 9.33 -39.47 -21.96
N LYS A 487 9.32 -40.41 -22.91
CA LYS A 487 10.49 -41.14 -23.40
C LYS A 487 11.51 -40.24 -24.12
N HIS A 488 11.05 -39.33 -24.98
CA HIS A 488 11.91 -38.34 -25.67
C HIS A 488 12.52 -37.35 -24.68
N ILE A 489 11.76 -36.91 -23.68
CA ILE A 489 12.27 -36.04 -22.61
C ILE A 489 13.35 -36.77 -21.80
N LYS A 490 13.11 -38.03 -21.44
CA LYS A 490 14.07 -38.85 -20.69
C LYS A 490 15.34 -39.17 -21.47
N GLU A 491 15.23 -39.33 -22.79
CA GLU A 491 16.36 -39.64 -23.68
C GLU A 491 17.17 -38.39 -24.05
N ASN A 492 16.53 -37.22 -24.20
CA ASN A 492 17.19 -36.02 -24.72
C ASN A 492 17.50 -34.93 -23.68
N ILE A 493 16.87 -34.98 -22.51
CA ILE A 493 17.23 -34.09 -21.40
C ILE A 493 18.14 -34.90 -20.46
N PRO A 494 19.47 -34.68 -20.49
CA PRO A 494 20.34 -35.29 -19.48
C PRO A 494 19.92 -34.73 -18.12
N LEU A 495 19.22 -35.53 -17.33
CA LEU A 495 19.07 -35.27 -15.91
C LEU A 495 20.49 -35.12 -15.34
N SER A 496 20.74 -34.10 -14.52
CA SER A 496 22.04 -33.86 -13.92
C SER A 496 22.55 -35.15 -13.26
N SER A 497 23.67 -35.72 -13.75
CA SER A 497 24.26 -36.97 -13.25
C SER A 497 24.63 -36.91 -11.77
N MET A 498 24.66 -35.71 -11.19
CA MET A 498 24.88 -35.46 -9.76
C MET A 498 23.86 -36.14 -8.84
N ARG A 499 22.71 -36.62 -9.34
CA ARG A 499 21.71 -37.28 -8.48
C ARG A 499 22.09 -38.71 -8.10
N ASP A 500 22.99 -39.34 -8.87
CA ASP A 500 23.34 -40.76 -8.72
C ASP A 500 24.81 -40.97 -8.29
N GLU A 501 25.60 -39.90 -8.11
CA GLU A 501 26.99 -39.99 -7.64
C GLU A 501 27.04 -40.02 -6.10
N ASP A 502 27.69 -41.03 -5.51
CA ASP A 502 27.95 -41.07 -4.08
C ASP A 502 28.87 -39.88 -3.70
N PRO A 503 28.47 -39.02 -2.75
CA PRO A 503 29.26 -37.86 -2.36
C PRO A 503 30.68 -38.21 -1.92
N ARG A 504 30.91 -39.42 -1.38
CA ARG A 504 32.25 -39.87 -0.99
C ARG A 504 33.15 -40.12 -2.19
N GLU A 505 32.64 -40.80 -3.20
CA GLU A 505 33.37 -41.12 -4.43
C GLU A 505 33.68 -39.84 -5.23
N ALA A 506 32.71 -38.92 -5.28
CA ALA A 506 32.88 -37.60 -5.90
C ALA A 506 34.00 -36.79 -5.22
N LEU A 507 34.09 -36.81 -3.87
CA LEU A 507 35.16 -36.11 -3.13
C LEU A 507 36.54 -36.75 -3.36
N LEU A 508 36.63 -38.08 -3.36
CA LEU A 508 37.89 -38.80 -3.60
C LEU A 508 38.45 -38.54 -5.00
N LYS A 509 37.58 -38.45 -6.02
CA LYS A 509 37.98 -38.13 -7.40
C LYS A 509 38.75 -36.81 -7.52
N TYR A 510 38.44 -35.83 -6.66
CA TYR A 510 39.09 -34.52 -6.66
C TYR A 510 40.20 -34.38 -5.60
N ALA A 511 40.38 -35.35 -4.71
CA ALA A 511 41.39 -35.31 -3.66
C ALA A 511 42.82 -35.25 -4.25
N GLU A 512 43.15 -36.14 -5.19
CA GLU A 512 44.47 -36.12 -5.85
C GLU A 512 44.71 -34.83 -6.64
N LYS A 513 43.65 -34.28 -7.24
CA LYS A 513 43.74 -33.03 -8.02
C LYS A 513 43.98 -31.84 -7.10
N ALA A 514 43.35 -31.82 -5.92
CA ALA A 514 43.55 -30.78 -4.92
C ALA A 514 44.96 -30.82 -4.30
N GLU A 515 45.57 -32.00 -4.16
CA GLU A 515 46.97 -32.13 -3.72
C GLU A 515 47.96 -31.67 -4.79
N LYS A 516 47.74 -32.08 -6.04
CA LYS A 516 48.65 -31.77 -7.17
C LYS A 516 48.59 -30.30 -7.58
N ASP A 517 47.42 -29.66 -7.54
CA ASP A 517 47.23 -28.27 -7.94
C ASP A 517 46.27 -27.50 -7.00
N PRO A 518 46.77 -27.02 -5.85
CA PRO A 518 45.97 -26.34 -4.84
C PRO A 518 45.68 -24.88 -5.25
N ILE A 519 44.71 -24.68 -6.15
CA ILE A 519 44.30 -23.34 -6.61
C ILE A 519 43.82 -22.47 -5.45
N PHE A 520 42.93 -23.02 -4.61
CA PHE A 520 42.28 -22.27 -3.53
C PHE A 520 43.05 -22.30 -2.19
N THR A 521 43.88 -23.31 -1.94
CA THR A 521 44.63 -23.44 -0.68
C THR A 521 46.09 -22.97 -0.76
N SER A 522 46.51 -22.48 -1.93
CA SER A 522 47.88 -21.96 -2.18
C SER A 522 48.33 -20.89 -1.17
N ALA A 523 47.43 -20.00 -0.75
CA ALA A 523 47.71 -18.93 0.20
C ALA A 523 48.03 -19.42 1.63
N TRP A 524 47.63 -20.65 1.98
CA TRP A 524 47.76 -21.20 3.32
C TRP A 524 48.79 -22.33 3.44
N LYS A 525 49.66 -22.52 2.42
CA LYS A 525 50.71 -23.56 2.43
C LYS A 525 51.57 -23.57 3.71
N HIS A 526 51.82 -22.40 4.30
CA HIS A 526 52.65 -22.26 5.50
C HIS A 526 51.86 -22.30 6.82
N THR A 527 50.55 -22.05 6.77
CA THR A 527 49.70 -21.88 7.96
C THR A 527 48.64 -22.98 8.10
N GLN A 528 48.61 -23.95 7.19
CA GLN A 528 47.64 -25.04 7.22
C GLN A 528 47.90 -25.94 8.44
N PRO A 529 46.91 -26.12 9.34
CA PRO A 529 47.05 -26.99 10.49
C PRO A 529 47.19 -28.45 10.03
N LYS A 530 48.07 -29.22 10.67
CA LYS A 530 48.22 -30.64 10.40
C LYS A 530 46.96 -31.38 10.87
N PRO A 531 46.23 -32.08 9.99
CA PRO A 531 45.08 -32.86 10.40
C PRO A 531 45.55 -34.04 11.27
N ILE A 532 45.00 -34.14 12.49
CA ILE A 532 45.21 -35.28 13.38
C ILE A 532 44.03 -36.21 13.15
N PHE A 533 44.26 -37.32 12.46
CA PHE A 533 43.27 -38.38 12.34
C PHE A 533 43.40 -39.34 13.52
N ALA A 534 42.29 -39.94 13.94
CA ALA A 534 42.33 -41.03 14.91
C ALA A 534 43.05 -42.24 14.27
N GLU A 535 44.07 -42.76 14.94
CA GLU A 535 44.69 -44.03 14.56
C GLU A 535 43.64 -45.12 14.77
N LEU A 536 43.17 -45.71 13.67
CA LEU A 536 42.29 -46.87 13.72
C LEU A 536 43.16 -48.06 14.14
N SER A 537 42.80 -48.71 15.25
CA SER A 537 43.48 -49.93 15.71
C SER A 537 43.37 -51.03 14.65
N ASP A 538 44.40 -51.87 14.52
CA ASP A 538 44.54 -52.94 13.53
C ASP A 538 43.29 -53.86 13.41
N ASP A 539 42.50 -53.97 14.47
CA ASP A 539 41.24 -54.73 14.49
C ASP A 539 40.16 -54.18 13.53
N GLU A 540 40.15 -52.87 13.22
CA GLU A 540 39.18 -52.25 12.30
C GLU A 540 39.61 -52.31 10.81
N GLU A 541 40.85 -52.70 10.52
CA GLU A 541 41.31 -52.96 9.14
C GLU A 541 40.89 -54.34 8.62
N GLU A 542 40.78 -55.34 9.50
CA GLU A 542 40.35 -56.69 9.11
C GLU A 542 38.86 -56.75 8.78
N GLU A 543 38.00 -55.99 9.48
CA GLU A 543 36.56 -55.92 9.19
C GLU A 543 36.26 -55.25 7.83
N LYS A 544 37.14 -54.39 7.31
CA LYS A 544 36.97 -53.77 5.98
C LYS A 544 37.30 -54.71 4.81
N LYS A 545 38.12 -55.76 5.03
CA LYS A 545 38.48 -56.71 3.97
C LYS A 545 37.39 -57.76 3.70
N GLN A 546 36.48 -57.99 4.65
CA GLN A 546 35.34 -58.88 4.48
C GLN A 546 34.09 -58.06 4.12
N GLY A 547 33.87 -57.85 2.83
CA GLY A 547 32.77 -57.05 2.28
C GLY A 547 31.37 -57.55 2.63
N HIS A 548 30.86 -57.18 3.81
CA HIS A 548 29.47 -57.37 4.20
C HIS A 548 28.88 -56.10 4.80
N LEU A 549 28.44 -55.19 3.92
CA LEU A 549 27.66 -54.01 4.28
C LEU A 549 26.18 -54.27 3.95
N GLY A 550 25.44 -54.76 4.96
CA GLY A 550 23.98 -54.66 5.01
C GLY A 550 23.57 -53.33 5.66
N PRO A 551 22.51 -52.64 5.18
CA PRO A 551 22.20 -51.28 5.60
C PRO A 551 21.31 -51.32 6.85
N ASP A 552 21.90 -51.45 8.03
CA ASP A 552 21.15 -51.18 9.26
C ASP A 552 22.09 -50.89 10.44
N ARG A 553 22.58 -49.66 10.54
CA ARG A 553 22.99 -49.12 11.85
C ARG A 553 22.47 -47.71 12.08
N LYS A 554 21.61 -47.66 13.10
CA LYS A 554 20.92 -46.54 13.71
C LYS A 554 21.85 -45.38 14.05
N ARG A 555 21.36 -44.17 13.77
CA ARG A 555 21.82 -42.88 14.31
C ARG A 555 22.16 -42.98 15.80
N ILE A 556 23.43 -42.76 16.14
CA ILE A 556 23.85 -42.41 17.49
C ILE A 556 24.00 -40.89 17.52
N LYS A 557 23.22 -40.26 18.40
CA LYS A 557 23.34 -38.83 18.74
C LYS A 557 24.70 -38.56 19.39
N ARG A 558 25.40 -37.54 18.91
CA ARG A 558 26.15 -36.61 19.76
C ARG A 558 25.91 -35.21 19.25
#